data_AF-A0A950AMS9-F1
#
_entry.id   AF-A0A950AMS9-F1
#
_cell.length_a   1.000
_cell.length_b   1.000
_cell.length_c   1.000
_cell.angle_alpha   90.00
_cell.angle_beta   90.00
_cell.angle_gamma   90.00
#
_symmetry.space_group_name_H-M   'P 1'
#
loop_
_entity.id
_entity.type
_entity.pdbx_description
1 polymer ?
#
loop_
_entity_poly.entity_id
_entity_poly.type
_entity_poly.pdbx_seq_one_letter_code
_entity_poly.pdbx_strand_id
1 'polypeptide(L)'
;MICPPLPPAPLVQNWFERHRDPGSFVLHMIGIPPTILGVLMIPIYVFLFSVPLFLFALACFVGGYLIQFLGHALDRTEPGELTYLKRKLGWSYVEITPARNSQHGVA
;
A
#
# COMPACT_ATOMS: atom_id res chain seq x y z
N MET A 1 18.51 -24.91 21.43
CA MET A 1 18.41 -23.43 21.40
C MET A 1 17.66 -23.06 20.15
N ILE A 2 16.52 -22.38 20.26
CA ILE A 2 15.77 -21.89 19.11
C ILE A 2 16.51 -20.66 18.59
N CYS A 3 16.79 -20.60 17.30
CA CYS A 3 17.46 -19.44 16.71
C CYS A 3 16.56 -18.20 16.94
N PRO A 4 17.11 -17.07 17.43
CA PRO A 4 16.30 -15.86 17.58
C PRO A 4 15.74 -15.46 16.20
N PRO A 5 14.53 -14.87 16.16
CA PRO A 5 13.94 -14.45 14.90
C PRO A 5 14.88 -13.47 14.19
N LEU A 6 15.02 -13.66 12.88
CA LEU A 6 15.77 -12.72 12.04
C LEU A 6 15.13 -11.33 12.13
N PRO A 7 15.94 -10.26 12.07
CA PRO A 7 15.38 -8.92 11.97
C PRO A 7 14.50 -8.81 10.72
N PRO A 8 13.36 -8.09 10.79
CA PRO A 8 12.49 -7.91 9.64
C PRO A 8 13.25 -7.21 8.51
N ALA A 9 12.97 -7.60 7.26
CA ALA A 9 13.58 -6.96 6.10
C ALA A 9 13.30 -5.45 6.11
N PRO A 10 14.22 -4.60 5.63
CA PRO A 10 14.01 -3.14 5.60
C PRO A 10 12.71 -2.72 4.91
N LEU A 11 12.31 -3.45 3.86
CA LEU A 11 11.02 -3.23 3.18
C LEU A 11 9.82 -3.37 4.14
N VAL A 12 9.85 -4.39 4.98
CA VAL A 12 8.78 -4.68 5.94
C VAL A 12 8.78 -3.63 7.05
N GLN A 13 9.95 -3.23 7.53
CA GLN A 13 10.08 -2.16 8.53
C GLN A 13 9.51 -0.83 7.99
N ASN A 14 9.93 -0.41 6.80
CA ASN A 14 9.43 0.80 6.16
C ASN A 14 7.91 0.72 5.91
N TRP A 15 7.38 -0.46 5.59
CA TRP A 15 5.96 -0.64 5.41
C TRP A 15 5.18 -0.46 6.72
N PHE A 16 5.66 -1.03 7.83
CA PHE A 16 5.06 -0.80 9.16
C PHE A 16 5.14 0.67 9.60
N GLU A 17 6.24 1.35 9.30
CA GLU A 17 6.41 2.76 9.65
C GLU A 17 5.42 3.69 8.95
N ARG A 18 5.03 3.34 7.72
CA ARG A 18 4.10 4.12 6.88
C ARG A 18 2.63 3.86 7.18
N HIS A 19 2.29 2.70 7.73
CA HIS A 19 0.91 2.24 7.97
C HIS A 19 0.67 2.03 9.47
N ARG A 20 0.71 3.13 10.23
CA ARG A 20 0.53 3.09 11.69
C ARG A 20 -0.93 3.01 12.10
N ASP A 21 -1.84 3.54 11.29
CA ASP A 21 -3.27 3.39 11.53
C ASP A 21 -3.71 1.94 11.28
N PRO A 22 -4.36 1.26 12.25
CA PRO A 22 -4.82 -0.12 12.06
C PRO A 22 -5.81 -0.27 10.91
N GLY A 23 -6.64 0.74 10.65
CA GLY A 23 -7.58 0.74 9.52
C GLY A 23 -6.85 0.78 8.20
N SER A 24 -5.89 1.70 8.05
CA SER A 24 -5.02 1.75 6.87
C SER A 24 -4.26 0.44 6.66
N PHE A 25 -3.69 -0.13 7.72
CA PHE A 25 -2.97 -1.40 7.66
C PHE A 25 -3.85 -2.53 7.12
N VAL A 26 -5.06 -2.68 7.65
CA VAL A 26 -6.01 -3.71 7.22
C VAL A 26 -6.44 -3.49 5.77
N LEU A 27 -6.72 -2.24 5.38
CA LEU A 27 -7.06 -1.92 3.99
C LEU A 27 -5.91 -2.32 3.04
N HIS A 28 -4.66 -2.07 3.40
CA HIS A 28 -3.52 -2.51 2.60
C HIS A 28 -3.39 -4.04 2.53
N MET A 29 -3.60 -4.74 3.65
CA MET A 29 -3.60 -6.20 3.65
C MET A 29 -4.68 -6.82 2.75
N ILE A 30 -5.81 -6.15 2.60
CA ILE A 30 -6.89 -6.58 1.70
C ILE A 30 -6.64 -6.11 0.26
N GLY A 31 -6.10 -4.91 0.05
CA GLY A 31 -5.96 -4.28 -1.27
C GLY A 31 -4.72 -4.72 -2.06
N ILE A 32 -3.61 -5.04 -1.40
CA ILE A 32 -2.37 -5.46 -2.07
C ILE A 32 -2.56 -6.79 -2.84
N PRO A 33 -3.12 -7.87 -2.25
CA PRO A 33 -3.27 -9.14 -2.96
C PRO A 33 -4.05 -9.07 -4.28
N PRO A 34 -5.25 -8.47 -4.37
CA PRO A 34 -5.98 -8.35 -5.63
C PRO A 34 -5.28 -7.43 -6.63
N THR A 35 -4.54 -6.41 -6.16
CA THR A 35 -3.76 -5.56 -7.06
C THR A 35 -2.65 -6.35 -7.76
N ILE A 36 -1.88 -7.12 -6.98
CA ILE A 36 -0.83 -8.00 -7.52
C ILE A 36 -1.46 -9.04 -8.47
N LEU A 37 -2.56 -9.66 -8.06
CA LEU A 37 -3.26 -10.65 -8.89
C LEU A 37 -3.70 -10.05 -10.23
N GLY A 38 -4.30 -8.86 -10.23
CA GLY A 38 -4.74 -8.17 -11.44
C GLY A 38 -3.59 -7.94 -12.42
N VAL A 39 -2.41 -7.51 -11.93
CA VAL A 39 -1.21 -7.35 -12.77
C VAL A 39 -0.69 -8.69 -13.29
N LEU A 40 -0.62 -9.72 -12.44
CA LEU A 40 -0.13 -11.04 -12.82
C LEU A 40 -1.04 -11.76 -13.82
N MET A 41 -2.32 -11.38 -13.90
CA MET A 41 -3.25 -11.91 -14.89
C MET A 41 -3.10 -11.27 -16.28
N ILE A 42 -2.31 -10.19 -16.43
CA ILE A 42 -2.12 -9.51 -17.72
C ILE A 42 -1.63 -10.47 -18.83
N PRO A 43 -0.55 -11.24 -18.63
CA PRO A 43 -0.06 -12.16 -19.66
C PRO A 43 -1.07 -13.25 -20.02
N ILE A 44 -1.87 -13.70 -19.04
CA ILE A 44 -2.87 -14.77 -19.23
C ILE A 44 -3.98 -14.30 -20.16
N TYR A 45 -4.54 -13.10 -19.94
CA TYR A 45 -5.58 -12.60 -20.83
C TYR A 45 -5.01 -12.25 -22.21
N VAL A 46 -3.78 -11.72 -22.31
CA VAL A 46 -3.16 -11.40 -23.61
C VAL A 46 -3.00 -12.67 -24.44
N PHE A 47 -2.62 -13.78 -23.82
CA PHE A 47 -2.50 -15.06 -24.50
C PHE A 47 -3.86 -15.65 -24.92
N LEU A 48 -4.86 -15.57 -24.04
CA LEU A 48 -6.18 -16.16 -24.27
C LEU A 48 -7.14 -15.27 -25.06
N PHE A 49 -6.82 -13.99 -25.27
CA PHE A 49 -7.71 -12.96 -25.82
C PHE A 49 -9.11 -12.94 -25.16
N SER A 50 -9.17 -13.24 -23.87
CA SER A 50 -10.43 -13.42 -23.14
C SER A 50 -10.90 -12.12 -22.49
N VAL A 51 -12.00 -11.56 -23.00
CA VAL A 51 -12.63 -10.35 -22.44
C VAL A 51 -13.07 -10.54 -20.98
N PRO A 52 -13.72 -11.66 -20.57
CA PRO A 52 -14.06 -11.86 -19.17
C PRO A 52 -12.85 -11.86 -18.23
N LEU A 53 -11.74 -12.48 -18.64
CA LEU A 53 -10.51 -12.49 -17.84
C LEU A 53 -9.87 -11.10 -17.77
N PHE A 54 -9.91 -10.34 -18.86
CA PHE A 54 -9.46 -8.95 -18.85
C PHE A 54 -10.27 -8.11 -17.85
N LEU A 55 -11.60 -8.19 -17.89
CA LEU A 55 -12.47 -7.45 -16.97
C LEU A 55 -12.24 -7.86 -15.51
N PHE A 56 -12.05 -9.14 -15.25
CA PHE A 56 -11.72 -9.64 -13.91
C PHE A 56 -10.37 -9.11 -13.43
N ALA A 57 -9.32 -9.21 -14.25
CA ALA A 57 -7.99 -8.69 -13.93
C ALA A 57 -8.01 -7.17 -13.68
N LEU A 58 -8.73 -6.43 -14.51
CA LEU A 58 -8.93 -4.98 -14.37
C LEU A 58 -9.66 -4.66 -13.07
N ALA A 59 -10.73 -5.38 -12.74
CA ALA A 59 -11.48 -5.17 -11.50
C ALA A 59 -10.63 -5.48 -10.26
N CYS A 60 -9.83 -6.56 -10.28
CA CYS A 60 -8.89 -6.88 -9.22
C CYS A 60 -7.84 -5.77 -9.04
N PHE A 61 -7.24 -5.31 -10.15
CA PHE A 61 -6.25 -4.23 -10.11
C PHE A 61 -6.85 -2.94 -9.59
N VAL A 62 -7.89 -2.42 -10.24
CA VAL A 62 -8.49 -1.12 -9.88
C VAL A 62 -9.11 -1.17 -8.50
N GLY A 63 -9.87 -2.22 -8.18
CA GLY A 63 -10.51 -2.37 -6.87
C GLY A 63 -9.49 -2.48 -5.74
N GLY A 64 -8.46 -3.33 -5.90
CA GLY A 64 -7.39 -3.44 -4.93
C GLY A 64 -6.59 -2.14 -4.75
N TYR A 65 -6.36 -1.42 -5.85
CA TYR A 65 -5.63 -0.16 -5.83
C TYR A 65 -6.41 0.94 -5.12
N LEU A 66 -7.73 1.05 -5.37
CA LEU A 66 -8.59 2.01 -4.68
C LEU A 66 -8.65 1.75 -3.17
N ILE A 67 -8.70 0.50 -2.74
CA ILE A 67 -8.68 0.15 -1.31
C ILE A 67 -7.38 0.63 -0.64
N GLN A 68 -6.23 0.49 -1.31
CA GLN A 68 -4.95 1.00 -0.78
C GLN A 68 -4.94 2.54 -0.68
N PHE A 69 -5.50 3.24 -1.67
CA PHE A 69 -5.65 4.69 -1.62
C PHE A 69 -6.51 5.15 -0.44
N LEU A 70 -7.58 4.40 -0.12
CA LEU A 70 -8.38 4.67 1.08
C LEU A 70 -7.56 4.49 2.36
N GLY A 71 -6.68 3.49 2.42
CA GLY A 71 -5.76 3.32 3.55
C GLY A 71 -4.82 4.53 3.72
N HIS A 72 -4.19 4.96 2.62
CA HIS A 72 -3.35 6.15 2.63
C HIS A 72 -4.10 7.42 3.05
N ALA A 73 -5.37 7.56 2.65
CA ALA A 73 -6.22 8.67 3.08
C ALA A 73 -6.47 8.67 4.60
N LEU A 74 -6.59 7.48 5.23
CA LEU A 74 -6.69 7.36 6.69
C LEU A 74 -5.40 7.78 7.40
N ASP A 75 -4.25 7.35 6.89
CA ASP A 75 -2.94 7.75 7.43
C ASP A 75 -2.58 9.22 7.13
N ARG A 76 -3.34 9.87 6.24
CA ARG A 76 -3.03 11.20 5.65
C ARG A 76 -1.64 11.25 5.00
N THR A 77 -1.21 10.12 4.44
CA THR A 77 0.05 9.98 3.72
C THR A 77 -0.22 9.85 2.23
N GLU A 78 0.81 10.09 1.42
CA GLU A 78 0.74 9.89 -0.01
C GLU A 78 1.13 8.45 -0.38
N PRO A 79 0.48 7.86 -1.39
CA PRO A 79 0.89 6.58 -1.96
C PRO A 79 2.35 6.58 -2.39
N GLY A 80 2.99 5.41 -2.35
CA GLY A 80 4.42 5.27 -2.66
C GLY A 80 4.79 5.73 -4.07
N GLU A 81 3.91 5.48 -5.05
CA GLU A 81 4.12 5.85 -6.45
C GLU A 81 4.09 7.36 -6.63
N LEU A 82 3.13 8.03 -5.97
CA LEU A 82 3.03 9.48 -6.02
C LEU A 82 4.20 10.14 -5.28
N THR A 83 4.58 9.58 -4.13
CA THR A 83 5.76 10.00 -3.37
C THR A 83 7.03 9.89 -4.22
N TYR A 84 7.23 8.76 -4.91
CA TYR A 84 8.36 8.55 -5.82
C TYR A 84 8.36 9.56 -6.97
N LEU A 85 7.21 9.77 -7.62
CA LEU A 85 7.05 10.72 -8.71
C LEU A 85 7.36 12.15 -8.24
N LYS A 86 6.77 12.59 -7.13
CA LYS A 86 6.98 13.91 -6.55
C LYS A 86 8.42 14.14 -6.13
N ARG A 87 9.05 13.14 -5.52
CA ARG A 87 10.48 13.17 -5.18
C ARG A 87 11.33 13.39 -6.43
N LYS A 88 11.01 12.71 -7.54
CA LYS A 88 11.71 12.89 -8.82
C LYS A 88 11.48 14.27 -9.44
N LEU A 89 10.30 14.86 -9.22
CA LEU A 89 9.92 16.18 -9.72
C LEU A 89 10.31 17.33 -8.77
N GLY A 90 10.88 17.05 -7.59
CA GLY A 90 11.23 18.05 -6.60
C GLY A 90 10.03 18.70 -5.89
N TRP A 91 8.87 18.04 -5.89
CA TRP A 91 7.66 18.54 -5.24
C TRP A 91 7.57 18.08 -3.78
N SER A 92 6.87 18.85 -2.95
CA SER A 92 6.56 18.45 -1.58
C SER A 92 5.61 17.25 -1.53
N TYR A 93 5.91 16.29 -0.66
CA TYR A 93 5.11 15.08 -0.42
C TYR A 93 5.10 14.74 1.08
N VAL A 94 4.11 13.95 1.50
CA VAL A 94 3.98 13.46 2.88
C VAL A 94 4.08 11.94 2.88
N GLU A 95 5.24 11.40 3.25
CA GLU A 95 5.48 9.95 3.25
C GLU A 95 5.07 9.28 4.56
N ILE A 96 5.30 9.95 5.69
CA ILE A 96 4.95 9.51 7.04
C ILE A 96 4.40 10.71 7.79
N THR A 97 3.21 10.56 8.38
CA THR A 97 2.62 11.61 9.23
C THR A 97 3.37 11.67 10.56
N PRO A 98 3.69 12.88 11.09
CA PRO A 98 4.32 13.01 12.41
C PRO A 98 3.55 12.22 13.46
N ALA A 99 4.26 11.62 14.42
CA ALA A 99 3.60 10.97 15.55
C ALA A 99 2.63 11.96 16.18
N ARG A 100 1.37 11.55 16.39
CA ARG A 100 0.38 12.40 17.06
C ARG A 100 0.94 12.71 18.44
N ASN A 101 1.48 13.91 18.64
CA ASN A 101 1.86 14.39 19.95
C ASN A 101 0.61 14.30 20.82
N SER A 102 0.57 13.35 21.73
CA SER A 102 -0.37 13.33 22.83
C SER A 102 0.00 14.51 23.74
N GLN A 103 -0.43 15.72 23.37
CA GLN A 103 -0.61 16.80 24.33
C GLN A 103 -1.77 16.43 25.25
N HIS A 104 -1.56 15.44 26.11
CA HIS A 104 -2.24 15.33 27.39
C HIS A 104 -1.19 15.66 28.45
N GLY A 105 -0.79 16.93 28.44
CA GLY A 105 -0.18 17.57 29.60
C GLY A 105 -1.29 18.12 30.47
N VAL A 106 -1.45 17.50 31.64
CA VAL A 106 -1.82 18.08 32.95
C VAL A 106 -2.95 19.12 32.98
N ALA A 107 -4.04 18.74 33.65
CA ALA A 107 -4.71 19.58 34.63
C ALA A 107 -5.06 18.72 35.85
#